data_AF-A0A7C6TX72-F1
#
_entry.id   AF-A0A7C6TX72-F1
#
_cell.length_a   1.000
_cell.length_b   1.000
_cell.length_c   1.000
_cell.angle_alpha   90.00
_cell.angle_beta   90.00
_cell.angle_gamma   90.00
#
_symmetry.space_group_name_H-M   'P 1'
#
loop_
_entity.id
_entity.type
_entity.pdbx_description
1 polymer ?
#
loop_
_entity_poly.entity_id
_entity_poly.type
_entity_poly.pdbx_seq_one_letter_code
_entity_poly.pdbx_strand_id
1 'polypeptide(L)' 'KGLVFASAVCLLLRYACHVLSGVLLWSSYAWEGWGPVTYSFAYNATYMVPEVILTTIAAYLLYYTALAKFLTKHS' A
#
# COMPACT_ATOMS: atom_id res chain seq x y z
N LYS A 1 11.24 -0.60 15.95
CA LYS A 1 9.93 -1.10 16.43
C LYS A 1 8.79 -0.11 16.13
N GLY A 2 8.90 1.17 16.52
CA GLY A 2 7.87 2.18 16.23
C GLY A 2 7.58 2.40 14.74
N LEU A 3 8.60 2.47 13.88
CA LEU A 3 8.43 2.68 12.44
C LEU A 3 7.59 1.58 11.77
N VAL A 4 7.91 0.31 12.03
CA VAL A 4 7.18 -0.84 11.45
C VAL A 4 5.71 -0.84 11.88
N PHE A 5 5.43 -0.57 13.15
CA PHE A 5 4.06 -0.49 13.66
C PHE A 5 3.28 0.68 13.02
N ALA A 6 3.87 1.87 12.96
CA ALA A 6 3.25 3.04 12.35
C ALA A 6 2.97 2.82 10.85
N SER A 7 3.91 2.21 10.13
CA SER A 7 3.73 1.85 8.72
C SER A 7 2.58 0.86 8.53
N ALA A 8 2.49 -0.19 9.36
CA ALA A 8 1.40 -1.17 9.28
C ALA A 8 0.03 -0.52 9.54
N VAL A 9 -0.08 0.32 10.58
CA VAL A 9 -1.33 1.04 10.88
C VAL A 9 -1.73 1.99 9.74
N CYS A 10 -0.77 2.72 9.19
CA CYS A 10 -1.00 3.63 8.05
C CYS A 10 -1.55 2.88 6.83
N LEU A 11 -0.93 1.75 6.46
CA LEU A 11 -1.34 0.94 5.32
C LEU A 11 -2.74 0.33 5.52
N LEU A 12 -3.05 -0.15 6.72
CA LEU A 12 -4.38 -0.67 7.04
C LEU A 12 -5.47 0.41 6.97
N LEU A 13 -5.21 1.59 7.54
CA LEU A 13 -6.16 2.69 7.49
C LEU A 13 -6.38 3.18 6.05
N ARG A 14 -5.30 3.30 5.27
CA ARG A 14 -5.39 3.61 3.84
C ARG A 14 -6.25 2.57 3.12
N TYR A 15 -5.98 1.28 3.31
CA TYR A 15 -6.75 0.23 2.67
C TYR A 15 -8.24 0.28 3.07
N ALA A 16 -8.54 0.54 4.34
CA ALA A 16 -9.91 0.73 4.82
C ALA A 16 -10.62 1.89 4.10
N CYS A 17 -9.96 3.04 3.92
CA CYS A 17 -10.53 4.17 3.17
C CYS A 17 -10.86 3.81 1.72
N HIS A 18 -10.01 3.01 1.07
CA HIS A 18 -10.26 2.56 -0.30
C HIS A 18 -11.37 1.52 -0.38
N VAL A 19 -11.46 0.60 0.58
CA VAL A 19 -12.59 -0.33 0.68
C VAL A 19 -13.90 0.42 0.87
N LEU A 20 -13.94 1.41 1.76
CA LEU A 20 -15.12 2.25 1.98
C LEU A 20 -15.50 3.04 0.73
N SER A 21 -14.53 3.69 0.07
CA SER A 21 -14.75 4.36 -1.22
C SER A 21 -15.32 3.39 -2.27
N GLY A 22 -14.74 2.19 -2.39
CA GLY A 22 -15.20 1.15 -3.31
C GLY A 22 -16.64 0.71 -3.06
N VAL A 23 -17.03 0.56 -1.79
CA VAL A 23 -18.41 0.20 -1.42
C VAL A 23 -19.38 1.36 -1.71
N LEU A 24 -19.02 2.58 -1.34
CA LEU A 24 -19.91 3.74 -1.40
C LEU A 24 -20.07 4.32 -2.80
N LEU A 25 -19.01 4.30 -3.61
CA LEU A 25 -18.94 5.02 -4.88
C LEU A 25 -18.81 4.10 -6.11
N TRP A 26 -18.25 2.89 -5.94
CA TRP A 26 -17.84 2.03 -7.06
C TRP A 26 -18.50 0.66 -7.07
N SER A 27 -19.58 0.46 -6.29
CA SER A 27 -20.30 -0.81 -6.21
C SER A 27 -20.95 -1.23 -7.53
N SER A 28 -21.27 -0.28 -8.41
CA SER A 28 -21.80 -0.55 -9.75
C SER A 28 -20.82 -1.28 -10.69
N TYR A 29 -19.53 -1.31 -10.34
CA TYR A 29 -18.50 -2.03 -11.09
C TYR A 29 -18.26 -3.46 -10.56
N ALA A 30 -19.04 -3.91 -9.58
CA ALA A 30 -18.88 -5.23 -9.02
C ALA A 30 -19.00 -6.32 -10.09
N TRP A 31 -18.10 -7.31 -10.04
CA TRP A 31 -18.13 -8.46 -10.93
C TRP A 31 -19.42 -9.27 -10.75
N GLU A 32 -19.81 -10.01 -11.79
CA GLU A 32 -21.01 -10.84 -11.74
C GLU A 32 -20.96 -11.84 -10.57
N GLY A 33 -22.01 -11.83 -9.75
CA GLY A 33 -22.11 -12.67 -8.54
C GLY A 33 -21.37 -12.14 -7.31
N TRP A 34 -20.69 -10.99 -7.37
CA TRP A 34 -20.01 -10.39 -6.23
C TRP A 34 -20.84 -9.29 -5.56
N GLY A 35 -20.86 -9.29 -4.23
CA GLY A 35 -21.44 -8.20 -3.45
C GLY A 35 -20.51 -6.97 -3.38
N PRO A 36 -21.02 -5.78 -3.05
CA PRO A 36 -20.22 -4.55 -3.01
C PRO A 36 -18.99 -4.62 -2.10
N VAL A 37 -19.13 -5.22 -0.92
CA VAL A 37 -18.05 -5.34 0.07
C VAL A 37 -16.97 -6.30 -0.40
N THR A 38 -17.34 -7.50 -0.86
CA THR A 38 -16.37 -8.51 -1.31
C THR A 38 -15.65 -8.06 -2.56
N TYR A 39 -16.37 -7.44 -3.51
CA TYR A 39 -15.78 -6.83 -4.70
C TYR A 39 -14.78 -5.74 -4.30
N SER A 40 -15.20 -4.77 -3.47
CA SER A 40 -14.34 -3.66 -3.05
C SER A 40 -13.08 -4.15 -2.32
N PHE A 41 -13.21 -5.14 -1.43
CA PHE A 41 -12.05 -5.75 -0.77
C PHE A 41 -11.09 -6.36 -1.81
N ALA A 42 -11.57 -7.29 -2.63
CA ALA A 42 -10.74 -8.00 -3.59
C ALA A 42 -10.10 -7.04 -4.60
N TYR A 43 -10.90 -6.19 -5.24
CA TYR A 43 -10.44 -5.20 -6.21
C TYR A 43 -9.36 -4.29 -5.63
N ASN A 44 -9.60 -3.70 -4.45
CA ASN A 44 -8.60 -2.81 -3.86
C ASN A 44 -7.31 -3.53 -3.43
N ALA A 45 -7.39 -4.81 -3.05
CA ALA A 45 -6.20 -5.57 -2.70
C ALA A 45 -5.28 -5.81 -3.91
N THR A 46 -5.86 -6.01 -5.11
CA THR A 46 -5.10 -6.38 -6.31
C THR A 46 -4.05 -5.35 -6.72
N TYR A 47 -4.29 -4.06 -6.53
CA TYR A 47 -3.29 -3.02 -6.84
C TYR A 47 -2.50 -2.56 -5.61
N MET A 48 -3.09 -2.59 -4.40
CA MET A 48 -2.40 -2.12 -3.20
C MET A 48 -1.31 -3.07 -2.71
N VAL A 49 -1.54 -4.38 -2.77
CA VAL A 49 -0.52 -5.34 -2.32
C VAL A 49 0.74 -5.23 -3.19
N PRO A 50 0.65 -5.22 -4.54
CA PRO A 50 1.82 -4.95 -5.38
C PRO A 50 2.44 -3.57 -5.14
N GLU A 51 1.63 -2.53 -4.96
CA GLU A 51 2.14 -1.18 -4.69
C GLU A 51 2.98 -1.13 -3.42
N VAL A 52 2.51 -1.69 -2.31
CA VAL A 52 3.26 -1.74 -1.04
C VAL A 52 4.60 -2.45 -1.21
N ILE A 53 4.62 -3.57 -1.93
CA ILE A 53 5.85 -4.32 -2.20
C ILE A 53 6.83 -3.46 -2.99
N LEU A 54 6.39 -2.88 -4.11
CA LEU A 54 7.23 -2.06 -4.98
C LEU A 54 7.74 -0.80 -4.27
N THR A 55 6.87 -0.09 -3.54
CA THR A 55 7.23 1.09 -2.77
C THR A 55 8.25 0.76 -1.67
N THR A 56 8.10 -0.38 -0.99
CA THR A 56 9.05 -0.82 0.04
C THR A 56 10.42 -1.14 -0.55
N ILE A 57 10.47 -1.86 -1.67
CA ILE A 57 11.71 -2.17 -2.38
C ILE A 57 12.39 -0.87 -2.85
N ALA A 58 11.65 0.04 -3.46
CA ALA A 58 12.17 1.32 -3.92
C ALA A 58 12.72 2.16 -2.75
N ALA A 59 11.99 2.25 -1.63
CA ALA A 59 12.44 2.95 -0.44
C ALA A 59 13.72 2.35 0.16
N TYR A 60 13.83 1.02 0.19
CA TYR A 60 15.03 0.31 0.63
C TYR A 60 16.23 0.65 -0.28
N LEU A 61 16.09 0.53 -1.60
CA LEU A 61 17.17 0.83 -2.55
C LEU A 61 17.63 2.29 -2.46
N LEU A 62 16.70 3.23 -2.30
CA LEU A 62 17.01 4.65 -2.11
C LEU A 62 17.74 4.90 -0.79
N TYR A 63 17.31 4.27 0.30
CA TYR A 63 17.98 4.39 1.59
C TYR A 63 19.43 3.88 1.52
N TYR A 64 19.65 2.70 0.94
CA TYR A 64 21.00 2.14 0.80
C TYR A 64 21.91 2.98 -0.10
N THR A 65 21.40 3.43 -1.25
CA THR A 65 22.19 4.26 -2.17
C THR A 65 22.49 5.64 -1.58
N ALA A 66 21.54 6.27 -0.90
CA ALA A 66 21.75 7.55 -0.22
C ALA A 66 22.73 7.41 0.96
N LEU A 67 22.59 6.36 1.77
CA LEU A 67 23.49 6.07 2.89
C LEU A 67 24.92 5.79 2.38
N ALA A 68 25.06 4.97 1.34
CA ALA A 68 26.37 4.68 0.74
C ALA A 68 27.05 5.96 0.24
N LYS A 69 26.33 6.82 -0.50
CA LYS A 69 26.85 8.12 -0.95
C LYS A 69 27.27 9.03 0.21
N PHE A 70 26.50 9.04 1.30
CA PHE A 70 26.82 9.82 2.48
C PHE A 70 28.13 9.35 3.13
N LEU A 71 28.30 8.04 3.31
CA LEU A 71 29.50 7.44 3.92
C LEU A 71 30.75 7.70 3.08
N THR A 72 30.68 7.55 1.75
CA THR A 72 31.83 7.79 0.86
C THR A 72 32.23 9.25 0.74
N LYS A 73 31.31 10.20 1.00
CA LYS A 73 31.61 11.64 0.92
C LYS A 73 32.40 12.14 2.14
N HIS A 74 32.37 11.40 3.24
CA HIS A 74 32.96 11.79 4.52
C HIS A 74 34.11 10.86 4.97
N SER A 75 34.55 9.93 4.11
CA SER A 75 35.78 9.14 4.24
C SER A 75 36.90 9.75 3.41
#